data_AF-A0A699ZT61-F1
#
_entry.id   AF-A0A699ZT61-F1
#
_cell.length_a   1.000
_cell.length_b   1.000
_cell.length_c   1.000
_cell.angle_alpha   90.00
_cell.angle_beta   90.00
_cell.angle_gamma   90.00
#
_symmetry.space_group_name_H-M   'P 1'
#
loop_
_entity.id
_entity.type
_entity.pdbx_description
1 polymer ?
#
loop_
_entity_poly.entity_id
_entity_poly.type
_entity_poly.pdbx_seq_one_letter_code
_entity_poly.pdbx_strand_id
1 'polypeptide(L)'
;MEQLVIYEMHVRGFTQHPSSQVEAAGTYAGMIEKLDHLAALGVNAVELLPVQEFNELEYYTPIPGSDPPAYRFNFWGYSTLGFFAPMSRYSANIAAGGPPLSLAYEFKTLVRECHARGIEVILDVVFNHTAEGNDKGLTLSFRGIDNRTYYMLAP
;
A
#
# COMPACT_ATOMS: atom_id res chain seq x y z
N MET A 1 -23.22 -6.22 -4.23
CA MET A 1 -22.97 -5.23 -3.16
C MET A 1 -23.61 -5.61 -1.83
N GLU A 2 -24.92 -5.83 -1.74
CA GLU A 2 -25.59 -6.09 -0.43
C GLU A 2 -25.13 -7.35 0.32
N GLN A 3 -24.45 -8.27 -0.36
CA GLN A 3 -23.92 -9.51 0.22
C GLN A 3 -22.43 -9.44 0.57
N LEU A 4 -21.79 -8.28 0.44
CA LEU A 4 -20.37 -8.15 0.75
C LEU A 4 -20.13 -8.14 2.26
N VAL A 5 -19.15 -8.93 2.67
CA VAL A 5 -18.52 -8.89 3.98
C VAL A 5 -17.09 -8.44 3.72
N ILE A 6 -16.86 -7.14 3.94
CA ILE A 6 -15.61 -6.47 3.62
C ILE A 6 -14.64 -6.59 4.80
N TYR A 7 -13.39 -6.95 4.51
CA TYR A 7 -12.29 -6.95 5.45
C TYR A 7 -11.27 -5.87 5.06
N GLU A 8 -11.26 -4.76 5.80
CA GLU A 8 -10.25 -3.71 5.66
C GLU A 8 -8.91 -4.20 6.18
N MET A 9 -7.85 -4.05 5.38
CA MET A 9 -6.54 -4.55 5.74
C MET A 9 -5.38 -3.80 5.09
N HIS A 10 -4.23 -3.91 5.74
CA HIS A 10 -2.98 -3.37 5.27
C HIS A 10 -2.08 -4.49 4.73
N VAL A 11 -1.59 -4.38 3.48
CA VAL A 11 -0.76 -5.40 2.82
C VAL A 11 0.43 -5.82 3.69
N ARG A 12 1.24 -4.85 4.13
CA ARG A 12 2.37 -5.11 5.03
C ARG A 12 1.95 -5.70 6.38
N GLY A 13 1.04 -5.02 7.09
CA GLY A 13 0.59 -5.42 8.42
C GLY A 13 0.00 -6.83 8.49
N PHE A 14 -0.61 -7.31 7.41
CA PHE A 14 -1.24 -8.63 7.37
C PHE A 14 -0.28 -9.79 7.64
N THR A 15 0.97 -9.69 7.16
CA THR A 15 1.94 -10.79 7.27
C THR A 15 3.32 -10.39 7.79
N GLN A 16 3.56 -9.14 8.18
CA GLN A 16 4.88 -8.70 8.67
C GLN A 16 5.33 -9.38 9.97
N HIS A 17 4.40 -9.74 10.86
CA HIS A 17 4.76 -10.36 12.14
C HIS A 17 5.33 -11.77 11.93
N PRO A 18 6.40 -12.20 12.63
CA PRO A 18 7.03 -13.51 12.42
C PRO A 18 6.09 -14.72 12.56
N SER A 19 5.00 -14.58 13.33
CA SER A 19 3.98 -15.63 13.46
C SER A 19 3.17 -15.87 12.18
N SER A 20 3.30 -15.01 11.17
CA SER A 20 2.69 -15.24 9.85
C SER A 20 3.29 -16.45 9.16
N GLN A 21 4.58 -16.75 9.39
CA GLN A 21 5.28 -17.91 8.80
C GLN A 21 5.22 -17.95 7.26
N VAL A 22 5.13 -16.79 6.61
CA VAL A 22 5.17 -16.68 5.14
C VAL A 22 6.61 -16.45 4.68
N GLU A 23 6.93 -16.81 3.44
CA GLU A 23 8.28 -16.62 2.89
C GLU A 23 8.61 -15.14 2.67
N ALA A 24 7.61 -14.37 2.20
CA ALA A 24 7.76 -12.96 1.85
C ALA A 24 6.93 -12.04 2.76
N ALA A 25 7.30 -11.93 4.04
CA ALA A 25 6.56 -11.19 5.05
C ALA A 25 6.31 -9.71 4.68
N GLY A 26 5.04 -9.29 4.77
CA GLY A 26 4.61 -7.92 4.52
C GLY A 26 4.61 -7.50 3.04
N THR A 27 4.47 -8.47 2.12
CA THR A 27 4.41 -8.25 0.67
C THR A 27 3.12 -8.77 0.05
N TYR A 28 2.86 -8.46 -1.22
CA TYR A 28 1.76 -9.05 -1.98
C TYR A 28 1.89 -10.58 -2.04
N ALA A 29 3.09 -11.10 -2.30
CA ALA A 29 3.36 -12.54 -2.27
C ALA A 29 3.04 -13.18 -0.90
N GLY A 30 3.49 -12.57 0.19
CA GLY A 30 3.19 -13.06 1.53
C GLY A 30 1.70 -13.03 1.86
N MET A 31 0.97 -12.01 1.39
CA MET A 31 -0.49 -11.96 1.54
C MET A 31 -1.19 -13.14 0.84
N ILE A 32 -0.73 -13.54 -0.36
CA ILE A 32 -1.29 -14.67 -1.12
C ILE A 32 -1.26 -15.96 -0.28
N GLU A 33 -0.16 -16.23 0.43
CA GLU A 33 0.00 -17.41 1.29
C GLU A 33 -1.04 -17.50 2.43
N LYS A 34 -1.75 -16.41 2.73
CA LYS A 34 -2.76 -16.33 3.80
C LYS A 34 -4.18 -16.05 3.32
N LEU A 35 -4.46 -16.04 2.01
CA LEU A 35 -5.81 -15.80 1.51
C LEU A 35 -6.81 -16.91 1.91
N ASP A 36 -6.35 -18.15 2.08
CA ASP A 36 -7.20 -19.25 2.56
C ASP A 36 -7.78 -18.98 3.96
N HIS A 37 -7.05 -18.24 4.80
CA HIS A 37 -7.56 -17.81 6.10
C HIS A 37 -8.75 -16.86 5.96
N LEU A 38 -8.69 -15.89 5.04
CA LEU A 38 -9.78 -14.94 4.79
C LEU A 38 -11.01 -15.65 4.19
N ALA A 39 -10.79 -16.58 3.26
CA ALA A 39 -11.85 -17.40 2.71
C ALA A 39 -12.53 -18.26 3.79
N ALA A 40 -11.75 -18.90 4.67
CA ALA A 40 -12.26 -19.70 5.78
C ALA A 40 -13.01 -18.85 6.84
N LEU A 41 -12.60 -17.58 7.02
CA LEU A 41 -13.30 -16.62 7.87
C LEU A 41 -14.68 -16.24 7.30
N GLY A 42 -14.91 -16.44 6.00
CA GLY A 42 -16.16 -16.11 5.30
C GLY A 42 -16.19 -14.71 4.70
N VAL A 43 -15.04 -14.03 4.62
CA VAL A 43 -14.88 -12.75 3.94
C VAL A 43 -14.95 -12.98 2.42
N ASN A 44 -15.65 -12.10 1.70
CA ASN A 44 -15.75 -12.15 0.24
C ASN A 44 -15.31 -10.84 -0.45
N ALA A 45 -14.80 -9.87 0.30
CA ALA A 45 -14.12 -8.71 -0.24
C ALA A 45 -13.01 -8.25 0.72
N VAL A 46 -11.84 -7.90 0.18
CA VAL A 46 -10.80 -7.19 0.92
C VAL A 46 -10.76 -5.75 0.47
N GLU A 47 -10.70 -4.83 1.44
CA GLU A 47 -10.41 -3.42 1.18
C GLU A 47 -8.97 -3.14 1.59
N LEU A 48 -8.12 -2.91 0.60
CA LEU A 48 -6.71 -2.65 0.83
C LEU A 48 -6.53 -1.17 1.13
N LEU A 49 -5.89 -0.86 2.28
CA LEU A 49 -5.27 0.44 2.51
C LEU A 49 -4.36 0.82 1.32
N PRO A 50 -4.05 2.12 1.12
CA PRO A 50 -3.41 2.61 -0.09
C PRO A 50 -2.27 1.73 -0.64
N VAL A 51 -2.48 1.23 -1.86
CA VAL A 51 -1.52 0.39 -2.60
C VAL A 51 -0.86 1.12 -3.77
N GLN A 52 -1.18 2.39 -3.98
CA GLN A 52 -0.49 3.26 -4.94
C GLN A 52 0.84 3.73 -4.34
N GLU A 53 1.87 3.96 -5.16
CA GLU A 53 3.20 4.33 -4.66
C GLU A 53 3.13 5.56 -3.74
N PHE A 54 3.69 5.43 -2.54
CA PHE A 54 3.85 6.47 -1.54
C PHE A 54 5.24 6.38 -0.91
N ASN A 55 5.61 7.31 -0.02
CA ASN A 55 6.90 7.28 0.69
C ASN A 55 6.69 7.07 2.21
N GLU A 56 6.98 5.89 2.76
CA GLU A 56 6.87 5.64 4.21
C GLU A 56 7.85 6.45 5.05
N LEU A 57 8.93 6.95 4.44
CA LEU A 57 9.95 7.75 5.13
C LEU A 57 9.62 9.24 5.22
N GLU A 58 8.47 9.69 4.68
CA GLU A 58 8.10 11.11 4.69
C GLU A 58 8.03 11.73 6.10
N TYR A 59 7.75 10.90 7.12
CA TYR A 59 7.71 11.30 8.54
C TYR A 59 8.81 10.65 9.38
N TYR A 60 9.88 10.16 8.75
CA TYR A 60 10.94 9.42 9.42
C TYR A 60 11.61 10.23 10.52
N THR A 61 11.20 9.96 11.75
CA THR A 61 11.65 10.67 12.96
C THR A 61 11.68 9.70 14.14
N PRO A 62 12.69 9.77 15.02
CA PRO A 62 12.70 8.98 16.25
C PRO A 62 11.47 9.27 17.11
N ILE A 63 10.94 8.25 17.78
CA ILE A 63 9.89 8.41 18.80
C ILE A 63 10.59 8.70 20.14
N PRO A 64 10.43 9.89 20.72
CA PRO A 64 11.06 10.19 22.01
C PRO A 64 10.59 9.23 23.11
N GLY A 65 11.54 8.64 23.83
CA GLY A 65 11.26 7.75 24.97
C GLY A 65 10.89 6.31 24.61
N SER A 66 10.99 5.88 23.35
CA SER A 66 10.81 4.48 22.98
C SER A 66 12.02 3.61 23.37
N ASP A 67 11.77 2.46 24.01
CA ASP A 67 12.76 1.42 24.26
C ASP A 67 12.19 0.04 23.83
N PRO A 68 12.75 -0.63 22.81
CA PRO A 68 13.89 -0.19 21.99
C PRO A 68 13.57 1.05 21.13
N PRO A 69 14.59 1.75 20.58
CA PRO A 69 14.39 2.90 19.70
C PRO A 69 13.44 2.58 18.54
N ALA A 70 12.35 3.34 18.47
CA ALA A 70 11.34 3.25 17.43
C ALA A 70 11.28 4.54 16.62
N TYR A 71 10.76 4.45 15.40
CA TYR A 71 10.68 5.56 14.46
C TYR A 71 9.26 5.68 13.92
N ARG A 72 8.85 6.91 13.63
CA ARG A 72 7.60 7.20 12.93
C ARG A 72 7.80 6.96 11.43
N PHE A 73 6.78 6.42 10.80
CA PHE A 73 6.70 6.21 9.36
C PHE A 73 5.30 6.60 8.90
N ASN A 74 5.14 6.97 7.64
CA ASN A 74 3.84 6.85 7.00
C ASN A 74 3.61 5.37 6.69
N PHE A 75 3.09 4.64 7.67
CA PHE A 75 2.81 3.21 7.51
C PHE A 75 1.62 3.00 6.57
N TRP A 76 0.52 3.72 6.79
CA TRP A 76 -0.75 3.52 6.09
C TRP A 76 -0.75 3.90 4.61
N GLY A 77 0.05 4.88 4.21
CA GLY A 77 0.23 5.25 2.80
C GLY A 77 -0.77 6.27 2.24
N TYR A 78 -1.55 6.96 3.07
CA TYR A 78 -2.43 8.07 2.67
C TYR A 78 -1.65 9.35 2.32
N SER A 79 -0.71 9.25 1.38
CA SER A 79 0.14 10.32 0.86
C SER A 79 0.71 9.87 -0.48
N THR A 80 -0.15 9.85 -1.51
CA THR A 80 0.18 9.20 -2.79
C THR A 80 1.18 10.01 -3.61
N LEU A 81 2.22 9.34 -4.12
CA LEU A 81 3.21 9.87 -5.04
C LEU A 81 2.93 9.44 -6.49
N GLY A 82 2.58 8.18 -6.71
CA GLY A 82 2.38 7.60 -8.04
C GLY A 82 1.06 6.85 -8.18
N PHE A 83 0.03 7.53 -8.66
CA PHE A 83 -1.34 6.98 -8.75
C PHE A 83 -1.51 5.75 -9.68
N PHE A 84 -0.58 5.54 -10.61
CA PHE A 84 -0.60 4.43 -11.59
C PHE A 84 0.41 3.32 -11.29
N ALA A 85 1.18 3.47 -10.22
CA ALA A 85 2.20 2.50 -9.83
C ALA A 85 1.77 1.82 -8.52
N PRO A 86 1.70 0.48 -8.46
CA PRO A 86 1.60 -0.22 -7.20
C PRO A 86 2.79 0.08 -6.29
N MET A 87 2.59 0.01 -4.98
CA MET A 87 3.60 0.29 -3.97
C MET A 87 4.77 -0.69 -4.09
N SER A 88 5.92 -0.16 -4.51
CA SER A 88 7.14 -0.91 -4.82
C SER A 88 7.65 -1.70 -3.61
N ARG A 89 7.58 -1.11 -2.41
CA ARG A 89 8.09 -1.74 -1.17
C ARG A 89 7.14 -2.76 -0.54
N TYR A 90 5.99 -3.02 -1.18
CA TYR A 90 5.16 -4.19 -0.91
C TYR A 90 5.41 -5.34 -1.89
N SER A 91 6.33 -5.21 -2.85
CA SER A 91 6.64 -6.28 -3.81
C SER A 91 7.85 -7.09 -3.36
N ALA A 92 7.66 -8.41 -3.21
CA ALA A 92 8.74 -9.36 -2.99
C ALA A 92 9.70 -9.41 -4.19
N ASN A 93 9.17 -9.29 -5.43
CA ASN A 93 9.98 -9.27 -6.64
C ASN A 93 10.93 -8.07 -6.69
N ILE A 94 10.47 -6.88 -6.31
CA ILE A 94 11.33 -5.69 -6.23
C ILE A 94 12.37 -5.84 -5.12
N ALA A 95 11.98 -6.35 -3.95
CA ALA A 95 12.92 -6.63 -2.86
C ALA A 95 14.02 -7.62 -3.28
N ALA A 96 13.71 -8.58 -4.16
CA ALA A 96 14.67 -9.52 -4.73
C ALA A 96 15.53 -8.95 -5.88
N GLY A 97 15.43 -7.66 -6.20
CA GLY A 97 16.16 -7.02 -7.30
C GLY A 97 15.58 -7.29 -8.68
N GLY A 98 14.31 -7.72 -8.76
CA GLY A 98 13.60 -7.88 -10.01
C GLY A 98 13.40 -6.55 -10.78
N PRO A 99 13.09 -6.62 -12.09
CA PRO A 99 12.87 -5.42 -12.89
C PRO A 99 11.64 -4.64 -12.40
N PRO A 100 11.57 -3.30 -12.57
CA PRO A 100 10.45 -2.49 -12.08
C PRO A 100 9.06 -3.01 -12.47
N LEU A 101 8.87 -3.54 -13.68
CA LEU A 101 7.58 -4.07 -14.11
C LEU A 101 7.11 -5.32 -13.34
N SER A 102 8.01 -6.01 -12.63
CA SER A 102 7.69 -7.21 -11.85
C SER A 102 6.71 -6.95 -10.71
N LEU A 103 6.68 -5.72 -10.15
CA LEU A 103 5.70 -5.33 -9.14
C LEU A 103 4.26 -5.40 -9.67
N ALA A 104 4.04 -5.03 -10.93
CA ALA A 104 2.71 -5.04 -11.52
C ALA A 104 2.21 -6.47 -11.73
N TYR A 105 3.11 -7.41 -12.07
CA TYR A 105 2.77 -8.83 -12.18
C TYR A 105 2.48 -9.45 -10.81
N GLU A 106 3.21 -9.06 -9.76
CA GLU A 106 2.96 -9.53 -8.40
C GLU A 106 1.58 -9.07 -7.90
N PHE A 107 1.24 -7.79 -8.07
CA PHE A 107 -0.07 -7.26 -7.69
C PHE A 107 -1.21 -7.91 -8.49
N LYS A 108 -1.03 -8.11 -9.81
CA LYS A 108 -2.02 -8.85 -10.64
C LYS A 108 -2.19 -10.29 -10.17
N THR A 109 -1.12 -10.91 -9.66
CA THR A 109 -1.19 -12.27 -9.10
C THR A 109 -1.98 -12.28 -7.80
N LEU A 110 -1.77 -11.31 -6.91
CA LEU A 110 -2.61 -11.16 -5.71
C LEU A 110 -4.09 -11.05 -6.08
N VAL A 111 -4.46 -10.17 -7.01
CA VAL A 111 -5.85 -10.00 -7.45
C VAL A 111 -6.43 -11.31 -8.01
N ARG A 112 -5.65 -12.02 -8.84
CA ARG A 112 -6.05 -13.32 -9.40
C ARG A 112 -6.31 -14.35 -8.29
N GLU A 113 -5.45 -14.41 -7.29
CA GLU A 113 -5.55 -15.36 -6.18
C GLU A 113 -6.70 -15.03 -5.22
N CYS A 114 -7.02 -13.74 -5.02
CA CYS A 114 -8.25 -13.31 -4.34
C CYS A 114 -9.49 -13.79 -5.11
N HIS A 115 -9.56 -13.51 -6.42
CA HIS A 115 -10.70 -13.90 -7.24
C HIS A 115 -10.90 -15.42 -7.31
N ALA A 116 -9.81 -16.19 -7.37
CA ALA A 116 -9.86 -17.65 -7.32
C ALA A 116 -10.53 -18.20 -6.04
N ARG A 117 -10.55 -17.41 -4.96
CA ARG A 117 -11.19 -17.71 -3.68
C ARG A 117 -12.55 -17.03 -3.49
N GLY A 118 -13.06 -16.37 -4.52
CA GLY A 118 -14.31 -15.61 -4.44
C GLY A 118 -14.21 -14.32 -3.62
N ILE A 119 -13.00 -13.75 -3.50
CA ILE A 119 -12.73 -12.52 -2.75
C ILE A 119 -12.56 -11.37 -3.73
N GLU A 120 -13.45 -10.38 -3.70
CA GLU A 120 -13.30 -9.11 -4.44
C GLU A 120 -12.17 -8.26 -3.85
N VAL A 121 -11.56 -7.41 -4.68
CA VAL A 121 -10.49 -6.48 -4.24
C VAL A 121 -10.96 -5.05 -4.42
N ILE A 122 -11.07 -4.33 -3.31
CA ILE A 122 -11.40 -2.91 -3.25
C ILE A 122 -10.11 -2.15 -2.89
N LEU A 123 -9.84 -1.06 -3.60
CA LEU A 123 -8.66 -0.24 -3.37
C LEU A 123 -9.08 1.07 -2.71
N ASP A 124 -8.49 1.36 -1.56
CA ASP A 124 -8.53 2.69 -0.99
C ASP A 124 -7.66 3.63 -1.84
N VAL A 125 -8.26 4.72 -2.31
CA VAL A 125 -7.64 5.66 -3.28
C VAL A 125 -7.72 7.09 -2.77
N VAL A 126 -6.58 7.80 -2.85
CA VAL A 126 -6.41 9.12 -2.22
C VAL A 126 -6.27 10.22 -3.28
N PHE A 127 -7.32 10.47 -4.06
CA PHE A 127 -7.30 11.52 -5.10
C PHE A 127 -7.51 12.95 -4.57
N ASN A 128 -7.70 13.11 -3.27
CA ASN A 128 -8.00 14.41 -2.67
C ASN A 128 -6.76 15.25 -2.31
N HIS A 129 -5.57 14.63 -2.22
CA HIS A 129 -4.28 15.31 -2.04
C HIS A 129 -3.12 14.42 -2.54
N THR A 130 -1.88 14.90 -2.47
CA THR A 130 -0.68 14.16 -2.91
C THR A 130 0.44 14.26 -1.86
N ALA A 131 1.49 13.46 -2.05
CA ALA A 131 2.72 13.51 -1.24
C ALA A 131 3.53 14.81 -1.36
N GLU A 132 3.21 15.69 -2.31
CA GLU A 132 3.97 16.94 -2.48
C GLU A 132 3.66 17.98 -1.39
N GLY A 133 2.59 17.79 -0.60
CA GLY A 133 2.20 18.68 0.50
C GLY A 133 1.94 20.12 0.06
N ASN A 134 2.30 21.08 0.91
CA ASN A 134 2.23 22.52 0.60
C ASN A 134 3.56 23.04 0.02
N ASP A 135 3.74 24.37 0.04
CA ASP A 135 4.96 25.07 -0.42
C ASP A 135 6.26 24.64 0.28
N LYS A 136 6.16 24.04 1.48
CA LYS A 136 7.30 23.50 2.22
C LYS A 136 7.59 22.03 1.91
N GLY A 137 6.69 21.37 1.19
CA GLY A 137 6.86 19.98 0.76
C GLY A 137 7.80 19.85 -0.43
N LEU A 138 8.08 18.60 -0.81
CA LEU A 138 8.97 18.31 -1.93
C LEU A 138 8.25 18.51 -3.26
N THR A 139 8.98 19.03 -4.26
CA THR A 139 8.55 18.99 -5.67
C THR A 139 9.01 17.68 -6.28
N LEU A 140 8.08 16.78 -6.56
CA LEU A 140 8.33 15.41 -7.02
C LEU A 140 7.67 15.10 -8.38
N SER A 141 6.51 15.71 -8.67
CA SER A 141 5.71 15.44 -9.87
C SER A 141 4.85 16.65 -10.25
N PHE A 142 3.59 16.68 -9.83
CA PHE A 142 2.56 17.61 -10.32
C PHE A 142 2.93 19.08 -10.18
N ARG A 143 3.54 19.48 -9.06
CA ARG A 143 3.97 20.86 -8.81
C ARG A 143 5.00 21.32 -9.83
N GLY A 144 5.93 20.45 -10.20
CA GLY A 144 6.98 20.74 -11.17
C GLY A 144 6.51 20.71 -12.62
N ILE A 145 5.42 19.98 -12.91
CA ILE A 145 4.81 19.90 -14.23
C ILE A 145 3.88 21.10 -14.47
N ASP A 146 2.85 21.27 -13.64
CA ASP A 146 1.91 22.39 -13.70
C ASP A 146 1.12 22.55 -12.38
N ASN A 147 1.69 23.28 -11.42
CA ASN A 147 1.09 23.48 -10.10
C ASN A 147 -0.33 24.10 -10.13
N ARG A 148 -0.62 24.98 -11.10
CA ARG A 148 -1.92 25.68 -11.17
C ARG A 148 -3.04 24.79 -11.68
N THR A 149 -2.69 23.79 -12.48
CA THR A 149 -3.64 22.81 -13.01
C THR A 149 -3.95 21.72 -11.98
N TYR A 150 -2.94 21.23 -11.26
CA TYR A 150 -3.10 20.05 -10.39
C TYR A 150 -3.53 20.37 -8.95
N TYR A 151 -3.22 21.56 -8.43
CA TYR A 151 -3.56 21.92 -7.04
C TYR A 151 -4.60 23.03 -6.98
N MET A 152 -5.50 22.92 -6.00
CA MET A 152 -6.41 24.01 -5.66
C MET A 152 -5.63 25.10 -4.94
N LEU A 153 -5.51 26.26 -5.58
CA LEU A 153 -4.77 27.41 -5.06
C LEU A 153 -5.72 28.55 -4.71
N ALA A 154 -5.31 29.39 -3.76
CA ALA A 154 -5.98 30.66 -3.53
C ALA A 154 -5.93 31.55 -4.80
N PRO A 155 -6.93 32.43 -5.01
CA PRO A 155 -6.94 33.39 -6.11
C PRO A 155 -5.73 34.33 -6.12
#